data_AF-A0A9L0REE4-F1
#
_entry.id   AF-A0A9L0REE4-F1
#
_cell.length_a   1.000
_cell.length_b   1.000
_cell.length_c   1.000
_cell.angle_alpha   90.00
_cell.angle_beta   90.00
_cell.angle_gamma   90.00
#
_symmetry.space_group_name_H-M   'P 1'
#
loop_
_entity.id
_entity.type
_entity.pdbx_description
1 polymer ?
#
loop_
_entity_poly.entity_id
_entity_poly.type
_entity_poly.pdbx_seq_one_letter_code
_entity_poly.pdbx_strand_id
1 'polypeptide(L)'
;MRRAGLGEGVPPGNYGNYGYTNSGYSACEEENERLTESLRSKVTAIKSLSIEIGHEVKQQNKLLAEMLRADEWKLNALPTESRTDATSGVAILISDQLDFKIRQVKRDTQGQYIMIKGTLHQEEVMLINIYAPNTGAPRFIKQLLTDLKEGVKNNTIIVGDLNTPLTSID
;
A
#
# COMPACT_ATOMS: atom_id res chain seq x y z
N MET A 1 -64.51 -17.46 -22.60
CA MET A 1 -64.94 -18.63 -21.79
C MET A 1 -63.86 -18.85 -20.75
N ARG A 2 -64.05 -18.90 -19.42
CA ARG A 2 -65.20 -19.23 -18.56
C ARG A 2 -65.24 -18.32 -17.32
N ARG A 3 -66.45 -18.18 -16.76
CA ARG A 3 -66.83 -17.46 -15.54
C ARG A 3 -66.33 -18.17 -14.26
N ALA A 4 -66.06 -17.37 -13.23
CA ALA A 4 -66.32 -17.66 -11.81
C ALA A 4 -66.72 -16.29 -11.21
N GLY A 5 -67.81 -16.07 -10.50
CA GLY A 5 -68.63 -16.92 -9.65
C GLY A 5 -68.92 -16.07 -8.42
N LEU A 6 -70.08 -15.42 -8.41
CA LEU A 6 -70.58 -14.56 -7.33
C LEU A 6 -70.75 -15.35 -6.03
N GLY A 7 -70.34 -14.78 -4.91
CA GLY A 7 -70.72 -15.17 -3.54
C GLY A 7 -71.05 -13.92 -2.74
N GLU A 8 -72.26 -13.87 -2.20
CA GLU A 8 -72.93 -12.71 -1.61
C GLU A 8 -72.43 -12.31 -0.20
N GLY A 9 -72.52 -11.01 0.09
CA GLY A 9 -73.17 -10.50 1.32
C GLY A 9 -72.35 -10.31 2.60
N VAL A 10 -71.86 -9.09 2.86
CA VAL A 10 -71.61 -8.58 4.23
C VAL A 10 -72.05 -7.10 4.31
N PRO A 11 -72.79 -6.65 5.35
CA PRO A 11 -73.49 -5.36 5.36
C PRO A 11 -72.58 -4.15 5.65
N PRO A 12 -73.01 -2.92 5.33
CA PRO A 12 -72.22 -1.71 5.53
C PRO A 12 -72.33 -1.26 7.00
N GLY A 13 -71.20 -1.20 7.71
CA GLY A 13 -71.21 -0.79 9.10
C GLY A 13 -69.83 -0.46 9.67
N ASN A 14 -69.66 0.83 9.91
CA ASN A 14 -68.80 1.45 10.92
C ASN A 14 -67.31 1.66 10.57
N TYR A 15 -67.01 2.91 10.18
CA TYR A 15 -65.67 3.49 10.09
C TYR A 15 -65.01 3.53 11.47
N GLY A 16 -64.37 2.43 11.86
CA GLY A 16 -63.47 2.35 13.01
C GLY A 16 -62.08 2.82 12.61
N ASN A 17 -61.74 4.04 13.00
CA ASN A 17 -60.40 4.61 13.04
C ASN A 17 -59.47 3.72 13.90
N TYR A 18 -58.80 2.74 13.28
CA TYR A 18 -57.66 2.07 13.88
C TYR A 18 -56.39 2.73 13.34
N GLY A 19 -55.91 3.73 14.08
CA GLY A 19 -54.60 4.31 13.88
C GLY A 19 -53.53 3.24 14.04
N TYR A 20 -53.03 2.72 12.91
CA TYR A 20 -51.77 2.01 12.88
C TYR A 20 -50.69 3.02 13.32
N THR A 21 -50.03 2.72 14.43
CA THR A 21 -48.91 3.50 14.94
C THR A 21 -47.78 3.48 13.90
N ASN A 22 -47.68 4.54 13.11
CA ASN A 22 -46.69 4.78 12.05
C ASN A 22 -45.25 5.02 12.58
N SER A 23 -44.92 4.51 13.77
CA SER A 23 -43.72 4.88 14.52
C SER A 23 -42.48 4.05 14.17
N GLY A 24 -42.66 2.79 13.73
CA GLY A 24 -41.53 1.90 13.39
C GLY A 24 -40.95 2.13 12.00
N TYR A 25 -41.80 2.41 11.01
CA TYR A 25 -41.35 2.69 9.63
C TYR A 25 -40.58 4.01 9.54
N SER A 26 -41.03 5.05 10.25
CA SER A 26 -40.38 6.36 10.28
C SER A 26 -38.98 6.32 10.89
N ALA A 27 -38.76 5.51 11.94
CA ALA A 27 -37.45 5.40 12.60
C ALA A 27 -36.42 4.65 11.73
N CYS A 28 -36.85 3.60 11.02
CA CYS A 28 -35.97 2.89 10.08
C CYS A 28 -35.65 3.74 8.85
N GLU A 29 -36.60 4.55 8.37
CA GLU A 29 -36.40 5.48 7.26
C GLU A 29 -35.41 6.59 7.64
N GLU A 30 -35.58 7.18 8.82
CA GLU A 30 -34.66 8.19 9.39
C GLU A 30 -33.25 7.62 9.61
N GLU A 31 -33.12 6.39 10.12
CA GLU A 31 -31.82 5.75 10.30
C GLU A 31 -31.14 5.45 8.95
N ASN A 32 -31.89 5.01 7.93
CA ASN A 32 -31.35 4.81 6.58
C ASN A 32 -30.89 6.13 5.92
N GLU A 33 -31.62 7.22 6.14
CA GLU A 33 -31.23 8.54 5.65
C GLU A 33 -29.93 9.01 6.33
N ARG A 34 -29.84 8.88 7.67
CA ARG A 34 -28.63 9.19 8.43
C ARG A 34 -27.42 8.36 7.99
N LEU A 35 -27.62 7.07 7.74
CA LEU A 35 -26.56 6.19 7.24
C LEU A 35 -26.11 6.60 5.83
N THR A 36 -27.04 7.00 4.97
CA THR A 36 -26.75 7.48 3.61
C THR A 36 -25.94 8.78 3.64
N GLU A 37 -26.29 9.73 4.50
CA GLU A 37 -25.53 10.96 4.69
C GLU A 37 -24.13 10.71 5.25
N SER A 38 -24.02 9.82 6.23
CA SER A 38 -22.72 9.40 6.79
C SER A 38 -21.81 8.81 5.71
N LEU A 39 -22.36 7.94 4.84
CA LEU A 39 -21.63 7.37 3.73
C LEU A 39 -21.20 8.44 2.71
N ARG A 40 -22.09 9.37 2.35
CA ARG A 40 -21.75 10.48 1.44
C ARG A 40 -20.61 11.34 1.99
N SER A 41 -20.64 11.63 3.29
CA SER A 41 -19.57 12.38 3.97
C SER A 41 -18.24 11.64 3.92
N LYS A 42 -18.22 10.33 4.29
CA LYS A 42 -17.02 9.48 4.20
C LYS A 42 -16.47 9.41 2.78
N VAL A 43 -17.32 9.23 1.76
CA VAL A 43 -16.91 9.22 0.35
C VAL A 43 -16.27 10.54 -0.06
N THR A 44 -16.81 11.66 0.41
CA THR A 44 -16.26 12.99 0.11
C THR A 44 -14.88 13.17 0.76
N ALA A 45 -14.73 12.80 2.02
CA ALA A 45 -13.44 12.84 2.70
C ALA A 45 -12.37 11.98 1.99
N ILE A 46 -12.74 10.77 1.58
CA ILE A 46 -11.84 9.87 0.82
C ILE A 46 -11.42 10.50 -0.51
N LYS A 47 -12.33 11.17 -1.23
CA LYS A 47 -12.00 11.86 -2.48
C LYS A 47 -11.00 13.00 -2.24
N SER A 48 -11.21 13.82 -1.22
CA SER A 48 -10.28 14.90 -0.88
C SER A 48 -8.89 14.37 -0.52
N LEU A 49 -8.81 13.34 0.34
CA LEU A 49 -7.54 12.68 0.68
C LEU A 49 -6.83 12.11 -0.55
N SER A 50 -7.59 11.52 -1.48
CA SER A 50 -7.03 10.98 -2.73
C SER A 50 -6.38 12.06 -3.59
N ILE A 51 -6.97 13.26 -3.63
CA ILE A 51 -6.42 14.42 -4.34
C ILE A 51 -5.15 14.91 -3.65
N GLU A 52 -5.17 15.09 -2.33
CA GLU A 52 -4.02 15.52 -1.54
C GLU A 52 -2.83 14.58 -1.72
N ILE A 53 -3.04 13.27 -1.62
CA ILE A 53 -2.01 12.25 -1.87
C ILE A 53 -1.48 12.38 -3.30
N GLY A 54 -2.35 12.58 -4.29
CA GLY A 54 -1.93 12.78 -5.68
C GLY A 54 -1.00 13.98 -5.88
N HIS A 55 -1.27 15.10 -5.17
CA HIS A 55 -0.40 16.27 -5.19
C HIS A 55 0.96 15.98 -4.54
N GLU A 56 0.95 15.37 -3.36
CA GLU A 56 2.17 15.04 -2.61
C GLU A 56 3.07 14.08 -3.42
N VAL A 57 2.50 12.99 -3.96
CA VAL A 57 3.24 12.04 -4.82
C VAL A 57 3.84 12.74 -6.04
N LYS A 58 3.10 13.66 -6.67
CA LYS A 58 3.62 14.44 -7.80
C LYS A 58 4.77 15.36 -7.40
N GLN A 59 4.72 15.97 -6.22
CA GLN A 59 5.79 16.82 -5.71
C GLN A 59 7.03 15.99 -5.36
N GLN A 60 6.87 14.86 -4.68
CA GLN A 60 7.97 13.95 -4.37
C GLN A 60 8.62 13.41 -5.66
N ASN A 61 7.83 13.04 -6.67
CA ASN A 61 8.35 12.61 -7.97
C ASN A 61 9.11 13.72 -8.70
N LYS A 62 8.67 14.98 -8.56
CA LYS A 62 9.39 16.14 -9.10
C LYS A 62 10.73 16.33 -8.40
N LEU A 63 10.75 16.27 -7.05
CA LEU A 63 11.97 16.38 -6.26
C LEU A 63 12.96 15.25 -6.60
N LEU A 64 12.49 14.01 -6.71
CA LEU A 64 13.29 12.87 -7.15
C LEU A 64 13.90 13.09 -8.54
N ALA A 65 13.12 13.62 -9.49
CA ALA A 65 13.61 13.92 -10.83
C ALA A 65 14.66 15.05 -10.84
N GLU A 66 14.54 16.04 -9.95
CA GLU A 66 15.53 17.10 -9.76
C GLU A 66 16.82 16.57 -9.12
N MET A 67 16.72 15.71 -8.11
CA MET A 67 17.86 15.03 -7.48
C MET A 67 18.61 14.15 -8.48
N LEU A 68 17.90 13.42 -9.35
CA LEU A 68 18.50 12.60 -10.41
C LEU A 68 19.16 13.42 -11.53
N ARG A 69 18.78 14.69 -11.69
CA ARG A 69 19.34 15.60 -12.70
C ARG A 69 20.50 16.45 -12.18
N ALA A 70 20.72 16.51 -10.87
CA ALA A 70 21.83 17.25 -10.29
C ALA A 70 23.16 16.56 -10.65
N ASP A 71 24.07 17.32 -11.28
CA ASP A 71 25.40 16.88 -11.72
C ASP A 71 26.33 16.39 -10.57
N GLU A 72 25.88 16.51 -9.32
CA GLU A 72 26.55 15.99 -8.13
C GLU A 72 26.37 14.47 -7.96
N TRP A 73 25.32 13.87 -8.55
CA TRP A 73 25.02 12.45 -8.42
C TRP A 73 25.11 11.76 -9.79
N LYS A 74 26.31 11.71 -10.36
CA LYS A 74 26.53 11.01 -11.64
C LYS A 74 26.32 9.50 -11.49
N LEU A 75 25.36 9.02 -12.27
CA LEU A 75 24.81 7.67 -12.29
C LEU A 75 25.88 6.56 -12.41
N ASN A 76 26.12 5.88 -11.29
CA ASN A 76 26.41 4.43 -11.26
C ASN A 76 25.19 3.64 -10.76
N ALA A 77 23.99 4.21 -10.91
CA ALA A 77 22.75 3.57 -10.50
C ALA A 77 22.61 2.22 -11.22
N LEU A 78 22.42 1.16 -10.44
CA LEU A 78 22.14 -0.17 -10.96
C LEU A 78 20.66 -0.47 -10.70
N PRO A 79 19.74 0.06 -11.53
CA PRO A 79 18.31 -0.17 -11.35
C PRO A 79 18.00 -1.66 -11.45
N THR A 80 17.00 -2.10 -10.68
CA THR A 80 16.20 -3.29 -10.97
C THR A 80 15.06 -2.86 -11.88
N GLU A 81 15.17 -3.06 -13.19
CA GLU A 81 13.99 -2.95 -14.07
C GLU A 81 13.23 -4.28 -14.03
N SER A 82 11.96 -4.26 -13.63
CA SER A 82 10.98 -5.28 -14.05
C SER A 82 10.18 -4.71 -15.23
N ARG A 83 10.12 -5.45 -16.34
CA ARG A 83 9.18 -5.16 -17.42
C ARG A 83 7.80 -5.64 -16.96
N THR A 84 6.81 -4.76 -17.13
CA THR A 84 5.36 -4.94 -16.95
C THR A 84 4.82 -4.85 -15.50
N ASP A 85 3.95 -3.84 -15.35
CA ASP A 85 2.83 -3.66 -14.44
C ASP A 85 3.09 -3.80 -12.93
N ALA A 86 3.34 -2.65 -12.30
CA ALA A 86 3.25 -2.37 -10.86
C ALA A 86 3.94 -3.37 -9.92
N THR A 87 5.27 -3.36 -9.91
CA THR A 87 6.07 -3.99 -8.84
C THR A 87 7.11 -3.00 -8.30
N SER A 88 7.29 -3.00 -6.99
CA SER A 88 8.18 -2.09 -6.25
C SER A 88 9.61 -2.12 -6.81
N GLY A 89 10.20 -0.95 -7.05
CA GLY A 89 11.59 -0.82 -7.46
C GLY A 89 12.44 -0.29 -6.32
N VAL A 90 13.36 -1.09 -5.81
CA VAL A 90 14.40 -0.61 -4.89
C VAL A 90 15.63 -0.13 -5.64
N ALA A 91 16.25 0.93 -5.14
CA ALA A 91 17.50 1.45 -5.68
C ALA A 91 18.52 1.68 -4.56
N ILE A 92 19.81 1.60 -4.91
CA ILE A 92 20.92 2.08 -4.08
C ILE A 92 21.65 3.11 -4.93
N LEU A 93 21.78 4.32 -4.41
CA LEU A 93 22.55 5.40 -5.02
C LEU A 93 23.89 5.52 -4.29
N ILE A 94 24.97 5.61 -5.06
CA ILE A 94 26.33 5.74 -4.54
C ILE A 94 26.89 7.03 -5.13
N SER A 95 27.32 7.95 -4.26
CA SER A 95 27.97 9.20 -4.68
C SER A 95 29.29 8.90 -5.39
N ASP A 96 29.57 9.67 -6.44
CA ASP A 96 30.83 9.64 -7.19
C ASP A 96 32.05 10.12 -6.37
N GLN A 97 31.82 10.84 -5.27
CA GLN A 97 32.85 11.25 -4.31
C GLN A 97 33.32 10.08 -3.44
N LEU A 98 32.53 9.01 -3.33
CA LEU A 98 32.92 7.80 -2.61
C LEU A 98 33.72 6.90 -3.56
N ASP A 99 34.94 6.51 -3.17
CA ASP A 99 35.73 5.49 -3.89
C ASP A 99 35.17 4.08 -3.61
N PHE A 100 33.87 3.90 -3.82
CA PHE A 100 33.19 2.62 -3.69
C PHE A 100 33.30 1.85 -5.00
N LYS A 101 34.00 0.72 -4.98
CA LYS A 101 34.18 -0.14 -6.15
C LYS A 101 33.21 -1.30 -6.09
N ILE A 102 32.22 -1.29 -6.97
CA ILE A 102 31.23 -2.37 -7.08
C ILE A 102 31.93 -3.64 -7.59
N ARG A 103 31.78 -4.75 -6.87
CA ARG A 103 32.28 -6.09 -7.25
C ARG A 103 31.17 -7.01 -7.73
N GLN A 104 30.00 -6.93 -7.11
CA GLN A 104 28.87 -7.79 -7.43
C GLN A 104 27.57 -7.07 -7.16
N VAL A 105 26.59 -7.23 -8.05
CA VAL A 105 25.22 -6.79 -7.83
C VAL A 105 24.27 -7.96 -8.03
N LYS A 106 23.41 -8.18 -7.03
CA LYS A 106 22.34 -9.16 -7.06
C LYS A 106 21.02 -8.43 -6.93
N ARG A 107 20.10 -8.77 -7.83
CA ARG A 107 18.79 -8.16 -7.97
C ARG A 107 17.74 -9.22 -7.74
N ASP A 108 16.72 -8.90 -6.95
CA ASP A 108 15.54 -9.75 -6.89
C ASP A 108 14.74 -9.66 -8.19
N THR A 109 14.14 -10.77 -8.58
CA THR A 109 13.29 -10.84 -9.76
C THR A 109 11.97 -10.09 -9.59
N GLN A 110 11.50 -9.92 -8.34
CA GLN A 110 10.27 -9.22 -8.01
C GLN A 110 10.51 -7.77 -7.56
N GLY A 111 11.76 -7.29 -7.61
CA GLY A 111 12.11 -5.93 -7.17
C GLY A 111 12.06 -5.70 -5.65
N GLN A 112 11.95 -6.76 -4.85
CA GLN A 112 11.83 -6.64 -3.39
C GLN A 112 13.17 -6.37 -2.69
N TYR A 113 14.31 -6.66 -3.34
CA TYR A 113 15.61 -6.25 -2.81
C TYR A 113 16.66 -6.07 -3.90
N ILE A 114 17.65 -5.24 -3.59
CA ILE A 114 18.90 -5.13 -4.31
C ILE A 114 20.05 -5.26 -3.32
N MET A 115 21.04 -6.05 -3.71
CA MET A 115 22.28 -6.25 -2.96
C MET A 115 23.45 -5.80 -3.82
N ILE A 116 24.31 -4.98 -3.24
CA ILE A 116 25.57 -4.55 -3.83
C ILE A 116 26.69 -4.97 -2.89
N LYS A 117 27.63 -5.75 -3.41
CA LYS A 117 28.94 -5.97 -2.77
C LYS A 117 29.96 -5.11 -3.47
N GLY A 118 30.77 -4.43 -2.68
CA GLY A 118 31.88 -3.65 -3.20
C GLY A 118 32.96 -3.47 -2.16
N THR A 119 33.90 -2.59 -2.47
CA THR A 119 34.95 -2.20 -1.54
C THR A 119 34.95 -0.70 -1.34
N LEU A 120 35.07 -0.27 -0.09
CA LEU A 120 35.27 1.12 0.31
C LEU A 120 36.53 1.17 1.16
N HIS A 121 37.52 1.97 0.79
CA HIS A 121 38.81 2.05 1.50
C HIS A 121 39.48 0.68 1.73
N GLN A 122 39.46 -0.20 0.72
CA GLN A 122 39.98 -1.58 0.76
C GLN A 122 39.20 -2.57 1.66
N GLU A 123 38.19 -2.10 2.40
CA GLU A 123 37.30 -2.96 3.16
C GLU A 123 36.14 -3.43 2.29
N GLU A 124 35.78 -4.71 2.38
CA GLU A 124 34.60 -5.22 1.69
C GLU A 124 33.34 -4.79 2.42
N VAL A 125 32.43 -4.13 1.70
CA VAL A 125 31.16 -3.65 2.22
C VAL A 125 30.02 -4.27 1.42
N MET A 126 28.98 -4.71 2.13
CA MET A 126 27.75 -5.19 1.53
C MET A 126 26.61 -4.24 1.87
N LEU A 127 25.93 -3.73 0.85
CA LEU A 127 24.74 -2.88 0.96
C LEU A 127 23.53 -3.67 0.48
N ILE A 128 22.48 -3.72 1.30
CA ILE A 128 21.24 -4.40 0.98
C ILE A 128 20.09 -3.43 1.22
N ASN A 129 19.32 -3.12 0.17
CA ASN A 129 18.09 -2.36 0.29
C ASN A 129 16.90 -3.31 0.08
N ILE A 130 15.98 -3.34 1.04
CA ILE A 130 14.84 -4.26 1.10
C ILE A 130 13.54 -3.46 1.05
N TYR A 131 12.60 -3.92 0.24
CA TYR A 131 11.19 -3.55 0.32
C TYR A 131 10.39 -4.80 0.65
N ALA A 132 10.06 -4.97 1.93
CA ALA A 132 9.32 -6.13 2.40
C ALA A 132 7.84 -6.02 1.99
N PRO A 133 7.16 -7.15 1.72
CA PRO A 133 5.73 -7.13 1.41
C PRO A 133 4.89 -6.72 2.64
N ASN A 134 3.81 -5.98 2.42
CA ASN A 134 2.86 -5.54 3.47
C ASN A 134 2.31 -6.71 4.32
N THR A 135 2.20 -7.89 3.72
CA THR A 135 1.77 -9.12 4.40
C THR A 135 2.92 -10.11 4.48
N GLY A 136 3.18 -10.63 5.68
CA GLY A 136 4.22 -11.63 5.90
C GLY A 136 5.66 -11.09 5.93
N ALA A 137 5.85 -9.77 6.06
CA ALA A 137 7.16 -9.12 6.16
C ALA A 137 8.16 -9.82 7.10
N PRO A 138 7.81 -10.20 8.36
CA PRO A 138 8.76 -10.87 9.24
C PRO A 138 9.29 -12.19 8.68
N ARG A 139 8.42 -12.98 8.03
CA ARG A 139 8.79 -14.26 7.41
C ARG A 139 9.68 -14.05 6.19
N PHE A 140 9.35 -13.06 5.36
CA PHE A 140 10.15 -12.70 4.20
C PHE A 140 11.56 -12.26 4.61
N ILE A 141 11.67 -11.32 5.55
CA ILE A 141 12.95 -10.83 6.06
C ILE A 141 13.76 -11.97 6.67
N LYS A 142 13.15 -12.81 7.50
CA LYS A 142 13.83 -13.97 8.10
C LYS A 142 14.36 -14.93 7.03
N GLN A 143 13.57 -15.22 5.99
CA GLN A 143 14.01 -16.08 4.90
C GLN A 143 15.17 -15.45 4.13
N LEU A 144 15.05 -14.17 3.75
CA LEU A 144 16.11 -13.45 3.06
C LEU A 144 17.41 -13.43 3.87
N LEU A 145 17.35 -13.09 5.16
CA LEU A 145 18.54 -13.12 6.03
C LEU A 145 19.14 -14.53 6.16
N THR A 146 18.31 -15.57 6.14
CA THR A 146 18.77 -16.98 6.17
C THR A 146 19.50 -17.33 4.87
N ASP A 147 18.93 -16.97 3.72
CA ASP A 147 19.52 -17.23 2.40
C ASP A 147 20.83 -16.44 2.20
N LEU A 148 20.93 -15.29 2.86
CA LEU A 148 22.11 -14.42 2.82
C LEU A 148 23.13 -14.76 3.91
N LYS A 149 22.81 -15.64 4.86
CA LYS A 149 23.62 -15.89 6.08
C LYS A 149 25.07 -16.28 5.78
N GLU A 150 25.32 -17.03 4.71
CA GLU A 150 26.68 -17.41 4.30
C GLU A 150 27.46 -16.26 3.65
N GLY A 151 26.75 -15.23 3.17
CA GLY A 151 27.32 -14.07 2.49
C GLY A 151 27.44 -12.82 3.37
N VAL A 152 26.64 -12.69 4.43
CA VAL A 152 26.62 -11.52 5.32
C VAL A 152 27.88 -11.51 6.18
N LYS A 153 28.71 -10.48 5.98
CA LYS A 153 29.93 -10.22 6.77
C LYS A 153 29.69 -9.10 7.77
N ASN A 154 30.65 -8.86 8.67
CA ASN A 154 30.59 -7.81 9.69
C ASN A 154 30.32 -6.41 9.10
N ASN A 155 30.78 -6.14 7.87
CA ASN A 155 30.57 -4.86 7.17
C ASN A 155 29.34 -4.92 6.24
N THR A 156 28.20 -5.39 6.76
CA THR A 156 26.93 -5.43 6.02
C THR A 156 25.96 -4.38 6.56
N ILE A 157 25.43 -3.54 5.67
CA ILE A 157 24.39 -2.56 5.97
C ILE A 157 23.10 -3.00 5.29
N ILE A 158 22.05 -3.17 6.09
CA ILE A 158 20.70 -3.51 5.63
C ILE A 158 19.79 -2.33 5.90
N VAL A 159 19.15 -1.82 4.85
CA VAL A 159 18.25 -0.68 4.89
C VAL A 159 16.96 -0.99 4.12
N GLY A 160 15.99 -0.10 4.25
CA GLY A 160 14.77 -0.11 3.45
C GLY A 160 13.51 -0.16 4.28
N ASP A 161 12.39 -0.45 3.62
CA ASP A 161 11.08 -0.56 4.25
C ASP A 161 10.83 -2.01 4.65
N LEU A 162 10.84 -2.26 5.96
CA LEU A 162 10.67 -3.59 6.50
C LEU A 162 9.19 -3.98 6.66
N ASN A 163 8.24 -3.04 6.56
CA ASN A 163 6.81 -3.29 6.79
C ASN A 163 6.49 -4.09 8.07
N THR A 164 7.37 -4.02 9.08
CA THR A 164 7.18 -4.61 10.41
C THR A 164 7.97 -3.78 11.43
N PRO A 165 7.43 -3.57 12.64
CA PRO A 165 8.21 -3.06 13.75
C PRO A 165 9.39 -3.99 14.05
N LEU A 166 10.52 -3.40 14.41
CA LEU A 166 11.63 -4.14 15.01
C LEU A 166 11.35 -4.30 16.50
N THR A 167 11.38 -5.54 17.00
CA THR A 167 11.37 -5.81 18.43
C THR A 167 12.78 -5.73 18.97
N SER A 168 12.93 -5.34 20.24
CA SER A 168 14.21 -5.43 20.94
C SER A 168 14.72 -6.87 20.94
N ILE A 169 16.04 -7.03 20.81
CA ILE A 169 16.73 -8.28 21.13
C ILE A 169 16.99 -8.24 22.64
N ASP A 170 16.52 -9.26 23.36
CA ASP A 170 16.83 -9.49 24.79
C ASP A 170 18.31 -9.86 25.00
#